data_AF-A0A537KB04-F1
#
_entry.id   AF-A0A537KB04-F1
#
_cell.length_a   1.000
_cell.length_b   1.000
_cell.length_c   1.000
_cell.angle_alpha   90.00
_cell.angle_beta   90.00
_cell.angle_gamma   90.00
#
_symmetry.space_group_name_H-M   'P 1'
#
loop_
_entity.id
_entity.type
_entity.pdbx_description
1 polymer ?
#
loop_
_entity_poly.entity_id
_entity_poly.type
_entity_poly.pdbx_seq_one_letter_code
_entity_poly.pdbx_strand_id
1 'polypeptide(L)' 'MIPGGGYKLIQEQGNWTTQYSFLSGSATSGVFFKADATQFNAPSVAGTYKLTFDFQLGLFTAVKQ' A
#
# COMPACT_ATOMS: atom_id res chain seq x y z
N MET A 1 4.71 -6.28 -9.15
CA MET A 1 3.29 -6.38 -8.73
C MET A 1 2.52 -7.20 -9.73
N ILE A 2 1.57 -8.00 -9.24
CA ILE A 2 0.71 -8.89 -10.03
C ILE A 2 -0.68 -8.23 -10.14
N PRO A 3 -1.26 -8.13 -11.36
CA PRO A 3 -2.61 -7.62 -11.57
C PRO A 3 -3.66 -8.34 -10.72
N GLY A 4 -4.58 -7.58 -10.11
CA GLY A 4 -5.64 -8.14 -9.27
C GLY A 4 -5.17 -8.67 -7.90
N GLY A 5 -3.87 -8.57 -7.60
CA GLY A 5 -3.33 -8.86 -6.28
C GLY A 5 -3.48 -7.68 -5.31
N GLY A 6 -3.04 -7.90 -4.07
CA GLY A 6 -2.93 -6.88 -3.03
C GLY A 6 -1.66 -7.06 -2.20
N TYR A 7 -1.28 -6.01 -1.49
CA TYR A 7 -0.14 -6.06 -0.56
C TYR A 7 -0.50 -5.40 0.78
N LYS A 8 0.29 -5.75 1.81
CA LYS A 8 0.16 -5.24 3.18
C LYS A 8 1.42 -4.49 3.58
N LEU A 9 1.24 -3.48 4.41
CA LEU A 9 2.32 -2.77 5.06
C LEU A 9 2.19 -3.00 6.57
N ILE A 10 3.05 -3.86 7.11
CA ILE A 10 3.15 -4.16 8.54
C ILE A 10 4.02 -3.12 9.24
N GLN A 11 3.69 -2.82 10.49
CA GLN A 11 4.44 -1.82 11.27
C GLN A 11 5.71 -2.41 11.88
N GLU A 12 5.65 -3.71 12.19
CA GLU A 12 6.72 -4.46 12.83
C GLU A 12 6.84 -5.82 12.14
N GLN A 13 8.07 -6.25 11.87
CA GLN A 13 8.33 -7.48 11.14
C GLN A 13 7.81 -8.70 11.93
N GLY A 14 6.94 -9.49 11.29
CA GLY A 14 6.33 -10.67 11.92
C GLY A 14 5.08 -10.37 12.76
N ASN A 15 4.79 -9.09 13.05
CA ASN A 15 3.57 -8.68 13.73
C ASN A 15 2.49 -8.31 12.72
N TRP A 16 1.61 -9.27 12.42
CA TRP A 16 0.49 -9.07 11.50
C TRP A 16 -0.72 -8.41 12.16
N THR A 17 -0.69 -8.20 13.47
CA THR A 17 -1.78 -7.52 14.18
C THR A 17 -1.68 -6.00 14.02
N THR A 18 -0.48 -5.48 13.71
CA THR A 18 -0.23 -4.05 13.51
C THR A 18 0.07 -3.76 12.04
N GLN A 19 -0.88 -3.11 11.36
CA GLN A 19 -0.82 -2.84 9.92
C GLN A 19 -1.26 -1.41 9.60
N TYR A 20 -0.85 -0.93 8.42
CA TYR A 20 -1.44 0.25 7.81
C TYR A 20 -2.60 -0.15 6.88
N SER A 21 -3.60 0.72 6.81
CA SER A 21 -4.83 0.54 6.06
C SER A 21 -4.92 1.54 4.92
N PHE A 22 -5.36 1.08 3.75
CA PHE A 22 -5.71 1.95 2.64
C PHE A 22 -7.03 2.67 2.99
N LEU A 23 -7.05 4.00 2.90
CA LEU A 23 -8.25 4.80 3.17
C LEU A 23 -8.97 5.16 1.88
N SER A 24 -8.25 5.76 0.93
CA SER A 24 -8.83 6.28 -0.31
C SER A 24 -7.77 6.50 -1.39
N GLY A 25 -8.20 6.57 -2.65
CA GLY A 25 -7.35 6.79 -3.81
C GLY A 25 -7.46 5.67 -4.84
N SER A 26 -6.35 5.41 -5.53
CA SER A 26 -6.21 4.39 -6.56
C SER A 26 -5.16 3.35 -6.15
N ALA A 27 -4.96 2.33 -6.99
CA ALA A 27 -3.89 1.34 -6.79
C ALA A 27 -2.46 1.94 -6.89
N THR A 28 -2.31 3.15 -7.44
CA THR A 28 -1.01 3.81 -7.66
C THR A 28 -0.81 5.06 -6.82
N SER A 29 -1.82 5.57 -6.13
CA SER A 29 -1.69 6.73 -5.26
C SER A 29 -2.86 6.86 -4.31
N GLY A 30 -2.63 7.25 -3.07
CA GLY A 30 -3.73 7.46 -2.14
C GLY A 30 -3.31 7.83 -0.73
N VAL A 31 -4.32 7.85 0.13
CA VAL A 31 -4.18 8.11 1.56
C VAL A 31 -4.20 6.78 2.31
N PHE A 32 -3.35 6.65 3.31
CA PHE A 32 -3.28 5.54 4.22
C PHE A 32 -3.14 6.02 5.66
N PHE A 33 -3.51 5.17 6.60
CA PHE A 33 -3.48 5.49 8.01
C PHE A 33 -3.21 4.23 8.83
N LYS A 34 -2.76 4.44 10.07
CA LYS A 34 -2.58 3.35 11.02
C LYS A 34 -3.96 2.93 11.55
N ALA A 35 -4.53 1.87 11.00
CA ALA A 35 -5.85 1.36 11.38
C ALA A 35 -6.10 -0.07 10.87
N ASP A 36 -7.33 -0.53 11.07
CA ASP A 36 -7.84 -1.85 10.72
C ASP A 36 -7.40 -2.30 9.33
N ALA A 37 -6.83 -3.51 9.29
CA ALA A 37 -5.97 -4.05 8.25
C ALA A 37 -6.65 -4.26 6.87
N THR A 38 -7.04 -3.20 6.16
CA THR A 38 -7.44 -3.30 4.74
C THR A 38 -6.21 -3.50 3.87
N GLN A 39 -6.39 -4.04 2.66
CA GLN A 39 -5.26 -4.28 1.74
C GLN A 39 -5.05 -3.10 0.80
N PHE A 40 -3.80 -2.88 0.39
CA PHE A 40 -3.49 -1.98 -0.72
C PHE A 40 -3.64 -2.76 -2.03
N ASN A 41 -4.40 -2.21 -2.96
CA ASN A 41 -4.62 -2.85 -4.25
C ASN A 41 -3.37 -2.72 -5.14
N ALA A 42 -3.00 -3.79 -5.83
CA ALA A 42 -1.97 -3.72 -6.86
C ALA A 42 -2.53 -3.11 -8.16
N PRO A 43 -1.71 -2.38 -8.95
CA PRO A 43 -2.10 -1.88 -10.25
C PRO A 43 -2.53 -3.01 -11.21
N SER A 44 -3.45 -2.71 -12.12
CA SER A 44 -3.95 -3.67 -13.12
C SER A 44 -2.89 -4.12 -14.14
N VAL A 45 -1.79 -3.39 -14.25
CA VAL A 45 -0.68 -3.70 -15.16
C VAL A 45 0.46 -4.35 -14.39
N ALA A 46 0.86 -5.55 -14.80
CA ALA A 46 1.99 -6.26 -14.23
C ALA A 46 3.31 -5.50 -14.46
N GLY A 47 4.23 -5.62 -13.51
CA GLY A 47 5.58 -5.07 -13.66
C GLY A 47 6.24 -4.73 -12.32
N THR A 48 7.45 -4.18 -12.41
CA THR A 48 8.18 -3.66 -11.25
C THR A 48 7.67 -2.26 -10.93
N TYR A 49 7.41 -2.00 -9.65
CA TYR A 49 6.95 -0.69 -9.18
C TYR A 49 7.82 -0.26 -8.01
N LYS A 50 8.17 1.03 -8.00
CA LYS A 50 8.72 1.70 -6.83
C LYS A 50 7.55 2.23 -6.01
N LEU A 51 7.47 1.81 -4.75
CA LEU A 51 6.53 2.32 -3.77
C LEU A 51 7.20 3.38 -2.90
N THR A 52 6.52 4.50 -2.67
CA THR A 52 6.94 5.55 -1.75
C THR A 52 5.83 5.79 -0.74
N PHE A 53 6.16 5.78 0.55
CA PHE A 53 5.22 6.03 1.64
C PHE A 53 5.70 7.21 2.47
N ASP A 54 4.86 8.22 2.59
CA ASP A 54 5.02 9.32 3.53
C ASP A 54 4.18 9.01 4.76
N PHE A 55 4.84 8.62 5.85
CA PHE A 55 4.18 8.26 7.10
C PHE A 55 3.69 9.47 7.90
N GLN A 56 4.23 10.65 7.64
CA GLN A 56 3.81 11.87 8.34
C GLN A 56 2.52 12.41 7.75
N LEU A 57 2.40 12.40 6.41
CA LEU A 57 1.21 12.85 5.70
C LEU A 57 0.19 11.73 5.46
N GLY A 58 0.59 10.46 5.64
CA GLY A 58 -0.25 9.31 5.33
C GLY A 58 -0.52 9.16 3.84
N LEU A 59 0.47 9.44 2.99
CA LEU A 59 0.33 9.41 1.53
C LEU A 59 1.23 8.38 0.89
N PHE A 60 0.72 7.61 -0.06
CA PHE A 60 1.53 6.68 -0.83
C PHE A 60 1.43 6.91 -2.33
N THR A 61 2.49 6.52 -3.05
CA THR A 61 2.52 6.47 -4.50
C THR A 61 3.23 5.20 -4.99
N ALA A 62 2.82 4.69 -6.15
CA ALA A 62 3.43 3.58 -6.86
C ALA A 62 3.73 4.00 -8.30
N VAL A 63 5.00 3.93 -8.70
CA VAL A 63 5.45 4.30 -10.04
C VAL A 63 6.11 3.10 -10.72
N LYS A 64 5.65 2.75 -11.92
CA LYS A 64 6.24 1.66 -12.70
C LYS A 64 7.70 1.98 -13.04
N GLN A 65 8.58 0.99 -12.93
CA GLN A 65 9.99 1.08 -13.34
C GLN A 65 10.19 0.52 -14.74
#